data_AF-A0A0Q4JJF9-F1
#
_entry.id   AF-A0A0Q4JJF9-F1
#
_cell.length_a   1.000
_cell.length_b   1.000
_cell.length_c   1.000
_cell.angle_alpha   90.00
_cell.angle_beta   90.00
_cell.angle_gamma   90.00
#
_symmetry.space_group_name_H-M   'P 1'
#
loop_
_entity.id
_entity.type
_entity.pdbx_description
1 polymer ?
#
loop_
_entity_poly.entity_id
_entity_poly.type
_entity_poly.pdbx_seq_one_letter_code
_entity_poly.pdbx_strand_id
1 'polypeptide(L)'
;MTQYSNPALTQREIVEQSVEAIDAMVDAINILTTETNDHRDAMALDYMTNQIISQQVSSLLGSKIQLDAERLRLTTIIADWDAAA
;
A
#
# COMPACT_ATOMS: atom_id res chain seq x y z
N MET A 1 -18.58 16.81 -10.86
CA MET A 1 -18.66 16.74 -9.38
C MET A 1 -17.52 15.87 -8.91
N THR A 2 -16.64 16.42 -8.09
CA THR A 2 -15.47 15.73 -7.55
C THR A 2 -15.94 14.62 -6.60
N GLN A 3 -15.78 13.35 -6.99
CA GLN A 3 -16.09 12.18 -6.15
C GLN A 3 -15.04 12.03 -5.05
N TYR A 4 -15.06 12.93 -4.06
CA TYR A 4 -14.19 12.81 -2.90
C TYR A 4 -15.02 12.40 -1.68
N SER A 5 -14.48 11.46 -0.90
CA SER A 5 -15.12 10.86 0.28
C SER A 5 -15.30 11.84 1.44
N ASN A 6 -14.55 12.95 1.46
CA ASN A 6 -14.67 14.01 2.44
C ASN A 6 -14.93 15.37 1.76
N PRO A 7 -16.13 15.97 1.92
CA PRO A 7 -16.48 17.23 1.27
C PRO A 7 -15.83 18.46 1.93
N ALA A 8 -15.19 18.32 3.10
CA ALA A 8 -14.58 19.42 3.83
C ALA A 8 -13.13 19.70 3.41
N LEU A 9 -12.49 18.78 2.69
CA LEU A 9 -11.11 18.91 2.25
C LEU A 9 -11.04 19.46 0.83
N THR A 10 -10.05 20.30 0.58
CA THR A 10 -9.66 20.69 -0.77
C THR A 10 -9.14 19.48 -1.54
N GLN A 11 -9.18 19.57 -2.87
CA GLN A 11 -8.62 18.53 -3.75
C GLN A 11 -7.15 18.21 -3.42
N ARG A 12 -6.37 19.22 -3.00
CA ARG A 12 -4.97 19.05 -2.63
C ARG A 12 -4.81 18.24 -1.34
N GLU A 13 -5.52 18.64 -0.28
CA GLU A 13 -5.47 17.93 1.01
C GLU A 13 -5.90 16.47 0.88
N ILE A 14 -6.86 16.16 -0.01
CA ILE A 14 -7.29 14.78 -0.28
C ILE A 14 -6.17 13.97 -0.94
N VAL A 15 -5.47 14.56 -1.91
CA VAL A 15 -4.34 13.88 -2.58
C VAL A 15 -3.19 13.65 -1.62
N GLU A 16 -2.87 14.63 -0.77
CA GLU A 16 -1.83 14.51 0.27
C GLU A 16 -2.19 13.43 1.30
N GLN A 17 -3.42 13.42 1.82
CA GLN A 17 -3.88 12.36 2.73
C GLN A 17 -3.92 10.98 2.07
N SER A 18 -4.19 10.92 0.76
CA SER A 18 -4.15 9.65 0.03
C SER A 18 -2.73 9.09 -0.06
N VAL A 19 -1.72 9.96 -0.24
CA VAL A 19 -0.30 9.55 -0.19
C VAL A 19 0.06 9.03 1.20
N GLU A 20 -0.31 9.74 2.27
CA GLU A 20 -0.05 9.29 3.64
C GLU A 20 -0.71 7.94 3.95
N ALA A 21 -1.95 7.74 3.52
CA ALA A 21 -2.66 6.48 3.70
C ALA A 21 -1.98 5.33 2.94
N ILE A 22 -1.50 5.59 1.72
CA ILE A 22 -0.76 4.59 0.93
C ILE A 22 0.57 4.24 1.61
N ASP A 23 1.32 5.23 2.11
CA ASP A 23 2.59 5.01 2.81
C ASP A 23 2.39 4.12 4.03
N ALA A 24 1.36 4.40 4.83
CA ALA A 24 0.99 3.57 5.98
C ALA A 24 0.62 2.13 5.57
N MET A 25 -0.10 1.93 4.45
CA MET A 25 -0.45 0.60 3.96
C MET A 25 0.76 -0.18 3.45
N VAL A 26 1.67 0.48 2.73
CA VAL A 26 2.91 -0.14 2.23
C VAL A 26 3.77 -0.62 3.38
N ASP A 27 3.92 0.20 4.43
CA ASP A 27 4.66 -0.19 5.64
C ASP A 27 4.00 -1.36 6.36
N ALA A 28 2.67 -1.34 6.50
CA ALA A 28 1.93 -2.45 7.10
C ALA A 28 2.11 -3.76 6.32
N ILE A 29 2.11 -3.71 4.98
CA ILE A 29 2.35 -4.89 4.13
C ILE A 29 3.79 -5.41 4.33
N ASN A 30 4.79 -4.53 4.41
CA ASN A 30 6.18 -4.93 4.64
C ASN A 30 6.33 -5.65 5.98
N ILE A 31 5.76 -5.09 7.05
CA ILE A 31 5.78 -5.68 8.39
C ILE A 31 5.10 -7.04 8.37
N LEU A 32 3.87 -7.12 7.88
CA LEU A 32 3.10 -8.37 7.85
C LEU A 32 3.79 -9.45 7.03
N THR A 33 4.42 -9.09 5.91
CA THR A 33 5.16 -10.04 5.06
C THR A 33 6.38 -10.59 5.79
N THR A 34 7.14 -9.73 6.47
CA THR A 34 8.29 -10.15 7.29
C THR A 34 7.85 -11.07 8.42
N GLU A 35 6.88 -10.64 9.24
CA GLU A 35 6.38 -11.42 10.37
C GLU A 35 5.80 -12.79 9.92
N THR A 36 5.09 -12.81 8.79
CA THR A 36 4.56 -14.05 8.23
C THR A 36 5.67 -15.02 7.83
N ASN A 37 6.72 -14.52 7.18
CA ASN A 37 7.87 -15.36 6.80
C ASN A 37 8.63 -15.86 8.04
N ASP A 38 8.86 -15.01 9.03
CA ASP A 38 9.54 -15.38 10.28
C ASP A 38 8.77 -16.48 11.03
N HIS A 39 7.44 -16.35 11.13
CA HIS A 39 6.59 -17.38 11.73
C HIS A 39 6.59 -18.67 10.93
N ARG A 40 6.49 -18.57 9.60
CA ARG A 40 6.50 -19.73 8.71
C ARG A 40 7.80 -20.52 8.84
N ASP A 41 8.94 -19.83 8.87
CA ASP A 41 10.26 -20.44 8.93
C ASP A 41 10.57 -21.04 10.32
N ALA A 42 9.89 -20.57 11.37
CA ALA A 42 9.97 -21.12 12.72
C ALA A 42 9.04 -22.33 12.98
N MET A 43 8.14 -22.67 12.05
CA MET A 43 7.14 -23.72 12.22
C MET A 43 7.37 -24.92 11.29
N ALA A 44 7.09 -26.13 11.79
CA ALA A 44 7.04 -27.33 10.96
C ALA A 44 5.67 -27.45 10.28
N LEU A 45 5.53 -26.81 9.11
CA LEU A 45 4.30 -26.83 8.33
C LEU A 45 4.30 -27.96 7.30
N ASP A 46 3.13 -28.55 7.04
CA ASP A 46 2.97 -29.43 5.88
C ASP A 46 3.01 -28.62 4.57
N TYR A 47 3.21 -29.33 3.46
CA TYR A 47 3.35 -28.71 2.15
C TYR A 47 2.15 -27.84 1.77
N MET A 48 0.91 -28.29 2.01
CA MET A 48 -0.28 -27.56 1.59
C MET A 48 -0.42 -26.26 2.39
N THR A 49 -0.22 -26.32 3.70
CA THR A 49 -0.25 -25.13 4.56
C THR A 49 0.82 -24.11 4.14
N ASN A 50 2.04 -24.58 3.83
CA ASN A 50 3.11 -23.72 3.34
C ASN A 50 2.78 -23.04 1.99
N GLN A 51 2.12 -23.76 1.08
CA GLN A 51 1.69 -23.23 -0.21
C GLN A 51 0.61 -22.14 -0.06
N ILE A 52 -0.37 -22.34 0.82
CA ILE A 52 -1.44 -21.35 1.07
C ILE A 52 -0.84 -20.05 1.63
N ILE A 53 0.06 -20.15 2.61
CA ILE A 53 0.75 -18.97 3.17
C ILE A 53 1.55 -18.24 2.08
N SER A 54 2.27 -18.98 1.23
CA SER A 54 3.06 -18.40 0.13
C SER A 54 2.21 -17.65 -0.90
N GLN A 55 1.00 -18.15 -1.19
CA GLN A 55 0.05 -17.47 -2.06
C GLN A 55 -0.46 -16.17 -1.43
N GLN A 56 -0.76 -16.18 -0.12
CA GLN A 56 -1.20 -14.98 0.59
C GLN A 56 -0.13 -13.89 0.62
N VAL A 57 1.13 -14.27 0.91
CA VAL A 57 2.27 -13.36 0.84
C VAL A 57 2.41 -12.77 -0.58
N SER A 58 2.28 -13.60 -1.61
CA SER A 58 2.34 -13.13 -3.01
C SER A 58 1.23 -12.14 -3.34
N SER A 59 0.01 -12.37 -2.83
CA SER A 59 -1.11 -11.43 -2.99
C SER A 59 -0.81 -10.08 -2.33
N LEU A 60 -0.28 -10.08 -1.11
CA LEU A 60 0.08 -8.86 -0.38
C LEU A 60 1.16 -8.07 -1.13
N LEU A 61 2.19 -8.74 -1.65
CA LEU A 61 3.23 -8.11 -2.47
C LEU A 61 2.66 -7.53 -3.77
N GLY A 62 1.68 -8.21 -4.40
CA GLY A 62 0.95 -7.68 -5.55
C GLY A 62 0.21 -6.39 -5.23
N SER A 63 -0.49 -6.33 -4.09
CA SER A 63 -1.15 -5.10 -3.62
C SER A 63 -0.16 -3.98 -3.34
N LYS A 64 1.00 -4.28 -2.75
CA LYS A 64 2.07 -3.30 -2.51
C LYS A 64 2.52 -2.63 -3.81
N ILE A 65 2.74 -3.40 -4.87
CA ILE A 65 3.16 -2.86 -6.17
C ILE A 65 2.12 -1.88 -6.73
N GLN A 66 0.82 -2.21 -6.61
CA GLN A 66 -0.26 -1.32 -7.05
C GLN A 66 -0.30 -0.02 -6.24
N LEU A 67 -0.10 -0.13 -4.91
CA LEU A 67 -0.03 1.01 -4.01
C LEU A 67 1.18 1.91 -4.33
N ASP A 68 2.36 1.35 -4.56
CA ASP A 68 3.56 2.11 -4.94
C ASP A 68 3.37 2.87 -6.26
N ALA A 69 2.69 2.26 -7.24
CA ALA A 69 2.37 2.92 -8.50
C ALA A 69 1.39 4.10 -8.32
N GLU A 70 0.38 3.93 -7.46
CA GLU A 70 -0.57 4.99 -7.15
C GLU A 70 0.09 6.13 -6.36
N ARG A 71 0.96 5.79 -5.40
CA ARG A 71 1.81 6.75 -4.69
C ARG A 71 2.61 7.63 -5.65
N LEU A 72 3.24 7.01 -6.65
CA LEU A 72 4.00 7.73 -7.68
C LEU A 72 3.10 8.68 -8.48
N ARG A 73 1.90 8.23 -8.87
CA ARG A 73 0.93 9.06 -9.59
C ARG A 73 0.52 10.29 -8.76
N LEU A 74 0.18 10.10 -7.49
CA LEU A 74 -0.27 11.17 -6.60
C LEU A 74 0.85 12.18 -6.29
N THR A 75 2.06 11.69 -6.02
CA THR A 75 3.23 12.56 -5.77
C THR A 75 3.61 13.37 -7.02
N THR A 76 3.42 12.81 -8.23
CA THR A 76 3.58 13.56 -9.48
C THR A 76 2.56 14.69 -9.61
N ILE A 77 1.29 14.44 -9.25
CA ILE A 77 0.24 15.48 -9.26
C ILE A 77 0.58 16.63 -8.31
N ILE A 78 1.08 16.32 -7.11
CA ILE A 78 1.51 17.34 -6.15
C ILE A 78 2.66 18.17 -6.73
N ALA A 79 3.66 17.53 -7.33
CA ALA A 79 4.79 18.22 -7.95
C ALA A 79 4.36 19.16 -9.10
N ASP A 80 3.38 18.74 -9.91
CA ASP A 80 2.81 19.58 -10.98
C ASP A 80 2.09 20.82 -10.42
N TRP A 81 1.37 20.68 -9.30
CA TRP A 81 0.76 21.81 -8.62
C TRP A 81 1.80 22.77 -8.02
N ASP A 82 2.88 22.24 -7.46
CA ASP A 82 3.96 23.04 -6.88
C ASP A 82 4.73 23.81 -7.95
N ALA A 83 4.92 23.23 -9.14
CA ALA A 83 5.58 23.91 -10.26
C ALA A 83 4.73 25.01 -10.92
N ALA A 84 3.41 24.98 -10.73
CA ALA A 84 2.47 25.96 -11.27
C ALA A 84 2.20 27.15 -10.32
N ALA A 85 2.70 27.09 -9.09
CA ALA A 85 2.58 28.12 -8.05
C ALA A 85 3.69 29.18 -8.14
#